data_AF-A0A067JM66-F1
#
_entry.id   AF-A0A067JM66-F1
#
_cell.length_a   1.000
_cell.length_b   1.000
_cell.length_c   1.000
_cell.angle_alpha   90.00
_cell.angle_beta   90.00
_cell.angle_gamma   90.00
#
_symmetry.space_group_name_H-M   'P 1'
#
loop_
_entity.id
_entity.type
_entity.pdbx_description
1 polymer ?
#
loop_
_entity_poly.entity_id
_entity_poly.type
_entity_poly.pdbx_seq_one_letter_code
_entity_poly.pdbx_strand_id
1 'polypeptide(L)'
;MAMDINIKESSSPHPKWRKVAYGGMQPGFDDNHTDDSFLEDMVMNASVVKRDLLKVIQDSVSISQYLCIVALVGLVWTYTLQSILNESSLLLLDVGLLGSGFLVLLLTREMLSLNLLFHYILNISFFTTGLYVLAPIYHTLTRSISSDSIWAVAVSLIILHLFLHDYSGSAIRAPGALKNPNLTSCISLNASVVASVFIASRLPSRLQEYKFEINGPWDEAKLCFDITD
;
A
#
# COMPACT_ATOMS: atom_id res chain seq x y z
N MET A 1 -86.34 18.42 -52.16
CA MET A 1 -85.45 19.44 -51.56
C MET A 1 -85.03 18.90 -50.20
N ALA A 2 -83.94 18.12 -50.18
CA ALA A 2 -83.33 17.61 -48.96
C ALA A 2 -82.01 18.36 -48.81
N MET A 3 -81.85 19.09 -47.70
CA MET A 3 -80.63 19.79 -47.34
C MET A 3 -79.82 18.85 -46.45
N ASP A 4 -78.75 18.27 -47.00
CA ASP A 4 -77.75 17.51 -46.25
C ASP A 4 -76.93 18.49 -45.40
N ILE A 5 -77.17 18.48 -44.09
CA ILE A 5 -76.37 19.24 -43.11
C ILE A 5 -75.10 18.44 -42.87
N ASN A 6 -74.05 18.78 -43.61
CA ASN A 6 -72.72 18.22 -43.44
C ASN A 6 -72.04 18.88 -42.21
N ILE A 7 -72.14 18.22 -41.05
CA ILE A 7 -71.44 18.63 -39.83
C ILE A 7 -69.95 18.32 -40.04
N LYS A 8 -69.18 19.33 -40.45
CA LYS A 8 -67.71 19.30 -40.36
C LYS A 8 -67.35 19.28 -38.87
N GLU A 9 -66.98 18.11 -38.35
CA GLU A 9 -66.20 18.02 -37.12
C GLU A 9 -64.90 18.81 -37.32
N SER A 10 -64.84 20.01 -36.77
CA SER A 10 -63.58 20.73 -36.63
C SER A 10 -62.74 19.98 -35.60
N SER A 11 -61.78 19.19 -36.06
CA SER A 11 -60.75 18.60 -35.20
C SER A 11 -59.98 19.74 -34.53
N SER A 12 -60.35 20.09 -33.30
CA SER A 12 -59.56 21.00 -32.47
C SER A 12 -58.15 20.43 -32.29
N PRO A 13 -57.09 21.26 -32.38
CA PRO A 13 -55.73 20.75 -32.18
C PRO A 13 -55.62 20.18 -30.76
N HIS A 14 -55.32 18.89 -30.66
CA HIS A 14 -55.03 18.27 -29.36
C HIS A 14 -53.82 18.99 -28.75
N PRO A 15 -53.87 19.32 -27.44
CA PRO A 15 -52.74 19.96 -26.78
C PRO A 15 -51.53 19.03 -26.83
N LYS A 16 -50.39 19.53 -27.33
CA LYS A 16 -49.13 18.77 -27.32
C LYS A 16 -48.63 18.65 -25.87
N TRP A 17 -48.24 17.46 -25.46
CA TRP A 17 -47.60 17.22 -24.16
C TRP A 17 -46.36 18.11 -24.00
N ARG A 18 -46.12 18.60 -22.79
CA ARG A 18 -44.96 19.45 -22.48
C ARG A 18 -44.22 18.93 -21.25
N LYS A 19 -42.90 18.80 -21.36
CA LYS A 19 -42.01 18.48 -20.22
C LYS A 19 -41.95 19.67 -19.27
N VAL A 20 -42.74 19.64 -18.20
CA VAL A 20 -42.73 20.63 -17.12
C VAL A 20 -42.48 19.92 -15.80
N ALA A 21 -41.51 20.40 -15.01
CA ALA A 21 -41.22 19.81 -13.70
C ALA A 21 -42.31 20.12 -12.67
N TYR A 22 -42.95 21.28 -12.80
CA TYR A 22 -44.08 21.71 -12.00
C TYR A 22 -45.15 22.32 -12.91
N GLY A 23 -46.31 21.70 -12.94
CA GLY A 23 -47.48 22.10 -13.69
C GLY A 23 -48.60 21.12 -13.33
N GLY A 24 -49.83 21.61 -13.23
CA GLY A 24 -50.98 20.73 -12.98
C GLY A 24 -51.17 19.70 -14.11
N MET A 25 -52.12 18.79 -13.90
CA MET A 25 -52.44 17.71 -14.85
C MET A 25 -52.69 18.26 -16.26
N GLN A 26 -51.97 17.73 -17.25
CA GLN A 26 -52.13 18.13 -18.64
C GLN A 26 -53.37 17.43 -19.23
N PRO A 27 -54.38 18.17 -19.73
CA PRO A 27 -55.59 17.56 -20.27
C PRO A 27 -55.28 16.65 -21.47
N GLY A 28 -55.74 15.40 -21.41
CA GLY A 28 -55.58 14.43 -22.49
C GLY A 28 -54.39 13.47 -22.36
N PHE A 29 -53.64 13.53 -21.25
CA PHE A 29 -52.54 12.60 -20.96
C PHE A 29 -52.71 11.99 -19.58
N ASP A 30 -52.39 10.69 -19.45
CA ASP A 30 -52.36 9.99 -18.17
C ASP A 30 -51.25 10.55 -17.25
N ASP A 31 -51.40 10.39 -15.93
CA ASP A 31 -50.46 10.92 -14.94
C ASP A 31 -49.02 10.34 -15.07
N ASN A 32 -48.91 9.14 -15.66
CA ASN A 32 -47.63 8.48 -15.95
C ASN A 32 -47.18 8.62 -17.41
N HIS A 33 -47.84 9.46 -18.21
CA HIS A 33 -47.49 9.63 -19.61
C HIS A 33 -46.15 10.34 -19.77
N THR A 34 -45.25 9.71 -20.52
CA THR A 34 -43.97 10.28 -20.96
C THR A 34 -43.96 10.28 -22.48
N ASP A 35 -43.40 11.34 -23.06
CA ASP A 35 -43.22 11.50 -24.50
C ASP A 35 -42.22 10.45 -25.03
N ASP A 36 -42.42 9.96 -26.26
CA ASP A 36 -41.52 9.01 -26.93
C ASP A 36 -40.07 9.55 -27.06
N SER A 37 -39.90 10.87 -27.13
CA SER A 37 -38.61 11.59 -27.14
C SER A 37 -37.94 11.71 -25.76
N PHE A 38 -38.58 11.25 -24.67
CA PHE A 38 -38.06 11.37 -23.31
C PHE A 38 -36.65 10.79 -23.16
N LEU A 39 -36.38 9.68 -23.84
CA LEU A 39 -35.09 8.99 -23.80
C LEU A 39 -34.07 9.56 -24.79
N GLU A 40 -34.48 10.42 -25.74
CA GLU A 40 -33.58 11.03 -26.72
C GLU A 40 -32.57 11.98 -26.05
N ASP A 41 -32.99 12.65 -24.97
CA ASP A 41 -32.14 13.52 -24.16
C ASP A 41 -31.29 12.74 -23.13
N MET A 42 -31.37 11.41 -23.08
CA MET A 42 -30.64 10.61 -22.10
C MET A 42 -29.15 10.55 -22.46
N VAL A 43 -28.34 11.35 -21.75
CA VAL A 43 -26.88 11.26 -21.84
C VAL A 43 -26.40 10.04 -21.05
N MET A 44 -26.28 8.90 -21.71
CA MET A 44 -25.56 7.75 -21.15
C MET A 44 -24.05 7.97 -21.29
N ASN A 45 -23.29 7.70 -20.22
CA ASN A 45 -21.83 7.63 -20.27
C ASN A 45 -21.10 8.96 -20.60
N ALA A 46 -21.64 10.10 -20.15
CA ALA A 46 -21.09 11.45 -20.37
C ALA A 46 -19.58 11.61 -20.07
N SER A 47 -19.04 10.78 -19.17
CA SER A 47 -17.68 10.89 -18.64
C SER A 47 -16.98 9.53 -18.51
N VAL A 48 -17.17 8.61 -19.48
CA VAL A 48 -16.37 7.38 -19.53
C VAL A 48 -14.97 7.66 -20.06
N VAL A 49 -14.02 7.81 -19.12
CA VAL A 49 -12.59 7.88 -19.43
C VAL A 49 -12.11 6.49 -19.85
N LYS A 50 -11.84 6.30 -21.15
CA LYS A 50 -11.17 5.09 -21.64
C LYS A 50 -9.74 5.08 -21.11
N ARG A 51 -9.46 4.15 -20.19
CA ARG A 51 -8.12 3.95 -19.65
C ARG A 51 -7.38 2.92 -20.52
N ASP A 52 -6.13 3.20 -20.80
CA ASP A 52 -5.24 2.23 -21.43
C ASP A 52 -4.89 1.15 -20.39
N LEU A 53 -5.30 -0.10 -20.66
CA LEU A 53 -5.07 -1.22 -19.76
C LEU A 53 -3.57 -1.47 -19.54
N LEU A 54 -2.72 -1.28 -20.56
CA LEU A 54 -1.29 -1.52 -20.43
C LEU A 54 -0.65 -0.52 -19.48
N LYS A 55 -1.05 0.74 -19.58
CA LYS A 55 -0.57 1.80 -18.68
C LYS A 55 -1.01 1.53 -17.23
N VAL A 56 -2.26 1.10 -17.04
CA VAL A 56 -2.76 0.75 -15.70
C VAL A 56 -2.03 -0.47 -15.13
N ILE A 57 -1.76 -1.49 -15.94
CA ILE A 57 -0.98 -2.65 -15.52
C ILE A 57 0.44 -2.23 -15.13
N GLN A 58 1.11 -1.39 -15.93
CA GLN A 58 2.44 -0.89 -15.61
C GLN A 58 2.45 -0.06 -14.32
N ASP A 59 1.47 0.82 -14.14
CA ASP A 59 1.32 1.62 -12.92
C ASP A 59 1.01 0.75 -11.69
N SER A 60 0.35 -0.40 -11.87
CA SER A 60 0.06 -1.34 -10.77
C SER A 60 1.30 -2.07 -10.26
N VAL A 61 2.35 -2.22 -11.08
CA VAL A 61 3.59 -2.91 -10.70
C VAL A 61 4.25 -2.26 -9.49
N SER A 62 4.26 -0.92 -9.41
CA SER A 62 4.85 -0.22 -8.27
C SER A 62 4.11 -0.57 -6.97
N ILE A 63 2.78 -0.64 -7.00
CA ILE A 63 1.96 -1.00 -5.85
C ILE A 63 2.24 -2.45 -5.43
N SER A 64 2.20 -3.37 -6.39
CA SER A 64 2.47 -4.80 -6.14
C SER A 64 3.87 -5.01 -5.56
N GLN A 65 4.89 -4.33 -6.09
CA GLN A 65 6.26 -4.41 -5.58
C GLN A 65 6.34 -4.00 -4.11
N TYR A 66 5.72 -2.89 -3.71
CA TYR A 66 5.74 -2.44 -2.32
C TYR A 66 5.01 -3.39 -1.37
N LEU A 67 3.87 -3.93 -1.79
CA LEU A 67 3.17 -4.96 -1.02
C LEU A 67 4.04 -6.22 -0.84
N CYS A 68 4.75 -6.64 -1.90
CA CYS A 68 5.71 -7.74 -1.82
C CYS A 68 6.87 -7.45 -0.86
N ILE A 69 7.40 -6.22 -0.85
CA ILE A 69 8.47 -5.82 0.09
C ILE A 69 7.98 -5.93 1.55
N VAL A 70 6.81 -5.38 1.86
CA VAL A 70 6.25 -5.44 3.22
C VAL A 70 5.97 -6.89 3.63
N ALA A 71 5.42 -7.71 2.73
CA ALA A 71 5.22 -9.13 2.96
C ALA A 71 6.54 -9.86 3.20
N LEU A 72 7.58 -9.58 2.40
CA LEU A 72 8.92 -10.17 2.56
C LEU A 72 9.51 -9.82 3.93
N VAL A 73 9.42 -8.56 4.37
CA VAL A 73 9.88 -8.14 5.70
C VAL A 73 9.16 -8.94 6.79
N GLY A 74 7.83 -9.08 6.71
CA GLY A 74 7.06 -9.88 7.66
C GLY A 74 7.43 -11.38 7.63
N LEU A 75 7.68 -11.94 6.45
CA LEU A 75 8.12 -13.32 6.31
C LEU A 75 9.51 -13.52 6.92
N VAL A 76 10.52 -12.78 6.47
CA VAL A 76 11.89 -12.85 7.01
C VAL A 76 11.87 -12.70 8.53
N TRP A 77 11.09 -11.75 9.05
CA TRP A 77 10.88 -11.57 10.48
C TRP A 77 10.37 -12.83 11.18
N THR A 78 9.23 -13.37 10.75
CA THR A 78 8.59 -14.54 11.37
C THR A 78 9.48 -15.78 11.32
N TYR A 79 10.16 -16.01 10.19
CA TYR A 79 11.10 -17.11 10.04
C TYR A 79 12.37 -16.93 10.89
N THR A 80 12.81 -15.70 11.10
CA THR A 80 13.95 -15.41 11.99
C THR A 80 13.56 -15.61 13.47
N LEU A 81 12.35 -15.23 13.87
CA LEU A 81 11.84 -15.48 15.23
C LEU A 81 11.68 -16.97 15.55
N GLN A 82 11.36 -17.80 14.55
CA GLN A 82 11.29 -19.25 14.71
C GLN A 82 12.67 -19.92 14.69
N SER A 83 13.75 -19.15 14.57
CA SER A 83 15.14 -19.63 14.42
C SER A 83 15.33 -20.62 13.27
N ILE A 84 14.48 -20.53 12.22
CA ILE A 84 14.58 -21.36 11.02
C ILE A 84 15.65 -20.81 10.07
N LEU A 85 15.79 -19.48 10.02
CA LEU A 85 16.78 -18.82 9.18
C LEU A 85 18.08 -18.61 9.93
N ASN A 86 19.15 -19.19 9.38
CA ASN A 86 20.52 -18.95 9.83
C ASN A 86 21.00 -17.54 9.43
N GLU A 87 21.94 -16.99 10.20
CA GLU A 87 22.58 -15.70 9.94
C GLU A 87 23.20 -15.63 8.53
N SER A 88 23.87 -16.70 8.09
CA SER A 88 24.44 -16.77 6.75
C SER A 88 23.39 -16.74 5.63
N SER A 89 22.22 -17.34 5.86
CA SER A 89 21.12 -17.34 4.90
C SER A 89 20.49 -15.94 4.78
N LEU A 90 20.40 -15.21 5.89
CA LEU A 90 19.94 -13.81 5.89
C LEU A 90 20.90 -12.91 5.13
N LEU A 91 22.21 -13.02 5.40
CA LEU A 91 23.23 -12.26 4.68
C LEU A 91 23.24 -12.60 3.17
N LEU A 92 23.07 -13.88 2.81
CA LEU A 92 22.99 -14.29 1.41
C LEU A 92 21.76 -13.68 0.71
N LEU A 93 20.62 -13.65 1.40
CA LEU A 93 19.39 -13.04 0.90
C LEU A 93 19.59 -11.53 0.66
N ASP A 94 20.20 -10.82 1.61
CA ASP A 94 20.49 -9.38 1.49
C ASP A 94 21.43 -9.08 0.32
N VAL A 95 22.54 -9.82 0.22
CA VAL A 95 23.51 -9.67 -0.89
C VAL A 95 22.86 -10.03 -2.22
N GLY A 96 22.02 -11.07 -2.27
CA GLY A 96 21.28 -11.48 -3.46
C GLY A 96 20.27 -10.42 -3.92
N LEU A 97 19.48 -9.86 -3.01
CA LEU A 97 18.54 -8.77 -3.28
C LEU A 97 19.28 -7.52 -3.78
N LEU A 98 20.37 -7.12 -3.11
CA LEU A 98 21.19 -5.99 -3.54
C LEU A 98 21.80 -6.22 -4.92
N GLY A 99 22.37 -7.40 -5.16
CA GLY A 99 22.97 -7.78 -6.45
C GLY A 99 21.94 -7.82 -7.57
N SER A 100 20.76 -8.39 -7.33
CA SER A 100 19.66 -8.42 -8.31
C SER A 100 19.13 -7.02 -8.63
N GLY A 101 18.96 -6.15 -7.63
CA GLY A 101 18.56 -4.77 -7.83
C GLY A 101 19.61 -3.96 -8.61
N PHE A 102 20.89 -4.17 -8.30
CA PHE A 102 21.99 -3.56 -9.04
C PHE A 102 22.04 -4.07 -10.50
N LEU A 103 21.81 -5.36 -10.73
CA LEU A 103 21.74 -5.94 -12.06
C LEU A 103 20.59 -5.34 -12.88
N VAL A 104 19.39 -5.21 -12.30
CA VAL A 104 18.25 -4.56 -12.96
C VAL A 104 18.59 -3.11 -13.31
N LEU A 105 19.27 -2.38 -12.42
CA LEU A 105 19.71 -1.01 -12.68
C LEU A 105 20.72 -0.95 -13.83
N LEU A 106 21.69 -1.86 -13.87
CA LEU A 106 22.68 -1.95 -14.94
C LEU A 106 22.04 -2.26 -16.30
N LEU A 107 21.04 -3.14 -16.32
CA LEU A 107 20.31 -3.51 -17.55
C LEU A 107 19.38 -2.40 -18.05
N THR A 108 18.87 -1.55 -17.14
CA THR A 108 17.89 -0.51 -17.48
C THR A 108 18.53 0.85 -17.78
N ARG A 109 19.70 1.14 -17.21
CA ARG A 109 20.40 2.43 -17.37
C ARG A 109 21.56 2.30 -18.35
N GLU A 110 21.55 3.14 -19.39
CA GLU A 110 22.59 3.14 -20.43
C GLU A 110 23.97 3.60 -19.93
N MET A 111 24.05 4.50 -18.95
CA MET A 111 25.31 4.98 -18.36
C MET A 111 25.19 5.16 -16.84
N LEU A 112 25.96 4.39 -16.07
CA LEU A 112 26.12 4.59 -14.63
C LEU A 112 27.28 5.56 -14.38
N SER A 113 27.01 6.71 -13.77
CA SER A 113 28.10 7.61 -13.35
C SER A 113 28.69 7.16 -12.02
N LEU A 114 30.02 7.03 -11.96
CA LEU A 114 30.73 6.62 -10.74
C LEU A 114 30.49 7.59 -9.58
N ASN A 115 30.33 8.89 -9.87
CA ASN A 115 30.03 9.91 -8.86
C ASN A 115 28.67 9.67 -8.18
N LEU A 116 27.66 9.26 -8.96
CA LEU A 116 26.34 8.95 -8.41
C LEU A 116 26.37 7.69 -7.56
N LEU A 117 27.11 6.66 -8.00
CA LEU A 117 27.33 5.44 -7.23
C LEU A 117 28.03 5.75 -5.90
N PHE A 118 29.10 6.55 -5.92
CA PHE A 118 29.80 6.98 -4.71
C PHE A 118 28.88 7.75 -3.76
N HIS A 119 28.04 8.65 -4.29
CA HIS A 119 27.05 9.37 -3.50
C HIS A 119 26.05 8.41 -2.82
N TYR A 120 25.57 7.39 -3.53
CA TYR A 120 24.70 6.37 -2.92
C TYR A 120 25.41 5.55 -1.84
N ILE A 121 26.65 5.11 -2.09
CA ILE A 121 27.45 4.39 -1.08
C ILE A 121 27.62 5.24 0.18
N LEU A 122 27.95 6.52 0.03
CA LEU A 122 28.10 7.43 1.17
C LEU A 122 26.80 7.60 1.95
N ASN A 123 25.66 7.79 1.28
CA ASN A 123 24.37 7.94 1.94
C ASN A 123 23.98 6.67 2.72
N ILE A 124 24.20 5.50 2.12
CA ILE A 124 23.98 4.20 2.78
C ILE A 124 24.90 4.09 3.99
N SER A 125 26.19 4.40 3.84
CA SER A 125 27.16 4.35 4.93
C SER A 125 26.76 5.28 6.10
N PHE A 126 26.32 6.50 5.81
CA PHE A 126 25.84 7.44 6.84
C PHE A 126 24.62 6.88 7.57
N PHE A 127 23.64 6.36 6.82
CA PHE A 127 22.43 5.78 7.38
C PHE A 127 22.71 4.53 8.24
N THR A 128 23.50 3.58 7.75
CA THR A 128 23.89 2.36 8.47
C THR A 128 24.68 2.68 9.72
N THR A 129 25.61 3.64 9.66
CA THR A 129 26.38 4.08 10.84
C THR A 129 25.46 4.70 11.88
N GLY A 130 24.53 5.57 11.46
CA GLY A 130 23.53 6.17 12.34
C GLY A 130 22.67 5.10 13.03
N LEU A 131 22.16 4.13 12.27
CA LEU A 131 21.39 3.00 12.82
C LEU A 131 22.21 2.16 13.79
N TYR A 132 23.47 1.87 13.47
CA TYR A 132 24.34 1.07 14.34
C TYR A 132 24.57 1.74 15.70
N VAL A 133 24.77 3.05 15.72
CA VAL A 133 24.93 3.84 16.96
C VAL A 133 23.61 3.91 17.74
N LEU A 134 22.47 4.04 17.05
CA LEU A 134 21.16 4.13 17.67
C LEU A 134 20.57 2.77 18.09
N ALA A 135 21.01 1.66 17.50
CA ALA A 135 20.53 0.31 17.79
C ALA A 135 20.55 -0.05 19.29
N PRO A 136 21.65 0.13 20.06
CA PRO A 136 21.65 -0.16 21.49
C PRO A 136 20.69 0.75 22.28
N ILE A 137 20.48 1.99 21.84
CA ILE A 137 19.55 2.93 22.49
C ILE A 137 18.11 2.44 22.29
N TYR A 138 17.75 2.06 21.06
CA TYR A 138 16.42 1.51 20.79
C TYR A 138 16.18 0.19 21.50
N HIS A 139 17.18 -0.69 21.55
CA HIS A 139 17.07 -1.95 22.29
C HIS A 139 16.82 -1.73 23.79
N THR A 140 17.52 -0.77 24.42
CA THR A 140 17.31 -0.46 25.84
C THR A 140 15.94 0.18 26.10
N LEU A 141 15.49 1.12 25.25
CA LEU A 141 14.18 1.77 25.38
C LEU A 141 13.01 0.81 25.17
N THR A 142 13.14 -0.14 24.25
CA THR A 142 12.07 -1.10 23.94
C THR A 142 12.03 -2.27 24.91
N ARG A 143 13.05 -2.45 25.77
CA ARG A 143 13.11 -3.55 26.73
C ARG A 143 12.00 -3.52 27.78
N SER A 144 11.55 -2.33 28.17
CA SER A 144 10.48 -2.14 29.17
C SER A 144 9.08 -2.24 28.60
N ILE A 145 8.93 -2.28 27.26
CA ILE A 145 7.64 -2.40 26.59
C ILE A 145 7.31 -3.89 26.43
N SER A 146 6.04 -4.26 26.66
CA SER A 146 5.59 -5.64 26.47
C SER A 146 5.62 -6.03 25.00
N SER A 147 5.91 -7.30 24.72
CA SER A 147 5.97 -7.84 23.35
C SER A 147 4.67 -7.59 22.59
N ASP A 148 3.52 -7.85 23.21
CA ASP A 148 2.19 -7.68 22.58
C ASP A 148 1.95 -6.24 22.11
N SER A 149 2.42 -5.25 22.89
CA SER A 149 2.32 -3.84 22.51
C SER A 149 3.25 -3.51 21.35
N ILE A 150 4.47 -4.06 21.33
CA ILE A 150 5.42 -3.88 20.23
C ILE A 150 4.83 -4.43 18.93
N TRP A 151 4.22 -5.61 18.96
CA TRP A 151 3.51 -6.19 17.80
C TRP A 151 2.40 -5.28 17.31
N ALA A 152 1.52 -4.82 18.21
CA ALA A 152 0.40 -3.95 17.84
C ALA A 152 0.89 -2.63 17.21
N VAL A 153 1.90 -1.99 17.79
CA VAL A 153 2.47 -0.73 17.29
C VAL A 153 3.20 -0.93 15.97
N ALA A 154 3.99 -1.99 15.82
CA ALA A 154 4.69 -2.29 14.58
C ALA A 154 3.73 -2.54 13.42
N VAL A 155 2.69 -3.35 13.63
CA VAL A 155 1.64 -3.60 12.62
C VAL A 155 0.92 -2.30 12.27
N SER A 156 0.57 -1.48 13.27
CA SER A 156 -0.08 -0.19 13.04
C SER A 156 0.81 0.77 12.22
N LEU A 157 2.11 0.80 12.50
CA LEU A 157 3.08 1.62 11.75
C LEU A 157 3.32 1.10 10.33
N ILE A 158 3.30 -0.21 10.12
CA ILE A 158 3.36 -0.82 8.77
C ILE A 158 2.11 -0.46 7.96
N ILE A 159 0.93 -0.56 8.58
CA ILE A 159 -0.33 -0.15 7.95
C ILE A 159 -0.27 1.34 7.61
N LEU A 160 0.16 2.19 8.55
CA LEU A 160 0.34 3.62 8.32
C LEU A 160 1.32 3.89 7.18
N HIS A 161 2.45 3.18 7.15
CA HIS A 161 3.44 3.27 6.08
C HIS A 161 2.81 2.95 4.72
N LEU A 162 2.05 1.85 4.60
CA LEU A 162 1.36 1.44 3.38
C LEU A 162 0.35 2.49 2.88
N PHE A 163 -0.41 3.12 3.78
CA PHE A 163 -1.39 4.15 3.40
C PHE A 163 -0.75 5.49 3.03
N LEU A 164 0.35 5.85 3.68
CA LEU A 164 1.04 7.13 3.48
C LEU A 164 2.10 7.07 2.37
N HIS A 165 2.42 5.90 1.86
CA HIS A 165 3.44 5.74 0.83
C HIS A 165 2.99 6.34 -0.51
N ASP A 166 3.87 7.10 -1.16
CA ASP A 166 3.62 7.64 -2.49
C ASP A 166 3.98 6.62 -3.58
N TYR A 167 2.96 5.91 -4.09
CA TYR A 167 3.11 4.89 -5.13
C TYR A 167 3.37 5.43 -6.54
N SER A 168 3.49 6.76 -6.70
CA SER A 168 3.67 7.43 -8.00
C SER A 168 5.00 7.14 -8.71
N GLY A 169 5.82 6.21 -8.21
CA GLY A 169 7.20 5.96 -8.63
C GLY A 169 7.41 5.43 -10.05
N SER A 170 6.37 4.95 -10.75
CA SER A 170 6.47 4.46 -12.14
C SER A 170 5.52 5.14 -13.13
N ALA A 171 4.69 6.08 -12.67
CA ALA A 171 3.81 6.80 -13.56
C ALA A 171 4.67 7.67 -14.48
N ILE A 172 4.55 7.46 -15.79
CA ILE A 172 5.05 8.33 -16.87
C ILE A 172 4.54 9.75 -16.59
N ARG A 173 5.26 10.50 -15.76
CA ARG A 173 5.00 11.91 -15.51
C ARG A 173 5.58 12.68 -16.68
N ALA A 174 4.81 13.66 -17.16
CA ALA A 174 5.30 14.62 -18.12
C ALA A 174 6.64 15.21 -17.63
N PRO A 175 7.67 15.32 -18.48
CA PRO A 175 8.94 15.94 -18.12
C PRO A 175 8.66 17.37 -17.62
N GLY A 176 9.02 17.67 -16.36
CA GLY A 176 8.92 19.03 -15.79
C GLY A 176 7.95 19.24 -14.62
N ALA A 177 7.22 18.23 -14.16
CA ALA A 177 6.39 18.37 -12.96
C ALA A 177 7.26 18.40 -11.69
N LEU A 178 7.48 19.60 -11.13
CA LEU A 178 8.18 19.83 -9.86
C LEU A 178 7.48 19.03 -8.74
N LYS A 179 8.15 18.00 -8.23
CA LYS A 179 7.63 17.19 -7.11
C LYS A 179 8.02 17.88 -5.80
N ASN A 180 7.07 18.55 -5.16
CA ASN A 180 7.25 18.98 -3.77
C ASN A 180 7.39 17.73 -2.89
N PRO A 181 8.32 17.72 -1.90
CA PRO A 181 8.39 16.62 -0.95
C PRO A 181 7.06 16.53 -0.22
N ASN A 182 6.34 15.43 -0.44
CA ASN A 182 5.05 15.24 0.20
C ASN A 182 5.31 14.87 1.67
N LEU A 183 4.79 15.66 2.60
CA LEU A 183 4.91 15.42 4.04
C LEU A 183 4.46 14.00 4.41
N THR A 184 3.45 13.49 3.71
CA THR A 184 2.97 12.10 3.78
C THR A 184 4.07 11.07 3.52
N SER A 185 4.93 11.31 2.53
CA SER A 185 6.06 10.42 2.21
C SER A 185 7.12 10.42 3.31
N CYS A 186 7.37 11.57 3.95
CA CYS A 186 8.32 11.66 5.07
C CYS A 186 7.80 10.90 6.30
N ILE A 187 6.51 11.05 6.62
CA ILE A 187 5.86 10.30 7.70
C ILE A 187 5.90 8.80 7.39
N SER A 188 5.59 8.41 6.15
CA SER A 188 5.64 7.02 5.71
C SER A 188 7.02 6.40 5.91
N LEU A 189 8.10 7.07 5.48
CA LEU A 189 9.46 6.57 5.66
C LEU A 189 9.84 6.46 7.14
N ASN A 190 9.54 7.48 7.95
CA ASN A 190 9.81 7.45 9.39
C ASN A 190 9.03 6.32 10.08
N ALA A 191 7.77 6.11 9.71
CA ALA A 191 6.94 5.03 10.24
C ALA A 191 7.54 3.65 9.91
N SER A 192 8.01 3.44 8.68
CA SER A 192 8.68 2.20 8.28
C SER A 192 9.98 1.96 9.06
N VAL A 193 10.82 2.98 9.21
CA VAL A 193 12.07 2.86 9.98
C VAL A 193 11.77 2.50 11.43
N VAL A 194 10.85 3.21 12.08
CA VAL A 194 10.47 2.93 13.47
C VAL A 194 9.84 1.53 13.62
N ALA A 195 8.99 1.12 12.68
CA ALA A 195 8.43 -0.24 12.67
C ALA A 195 9.53 -1.31 12.57
N SER A 196 10.49 -1.12 11.66
CA SER A 196 11.61 -2.05 11.47
C SER A 196 12.48 -2.20 12.72
N VAL A 197 12.68 -1.10 13.46
CA VAL A 197 13.43 -1.09 14.73
C VAL A 197 12.66 -1.80 15.83
N PHE A 198 11.35 -1.56 15.95
CA PHE A 198 10.51 -2.23 16.96
C PHE A 198 10.46 -3.73 16.74
N ILE A 199 10.31 -4.12 15.48
CA ILE A 199 10.47 -5.48 15.00
C ILE A 199 11.86 -5.95 15.44
N ALA A 200 12.97 -5.47 14.86
CA ALA A 200 14.34 -5.89 15.20
C ALA A 200 14.66 -6.03 16.70
N SER A 201 14.11 -5.18 17.57
CA SER A 201 14.29 -5.24 19.03
C SER A 201 13.87 -6.56 19.70
N ARG A 202 12.99 -7.33 19.05
CA ARG A 202 12.48 -8.61 19.55
C ARG A 202 13.19 -9.83 18.96
N LEU A 203 14.20 -9.63 18.11
CA LEU A 203 15.01 -10.75 17.62
C LEU A 203 15.77 -11.37 18.78
N PRO A 204 15.78 -12.71 18.89
CA PRO A 204 16.62 -13.39 19.86
C PRO A 204 18.09 -13.02 19.60
N SER A 205 18.73 -12.40 20.59
CA SER A 205 20.16 -12.12 20.55
C SER A 205 20.91 -13.33 21.10
N ARG A 206 22.08 -13.67 20.53
CA ARG A 206 22.94 -14.77 20.99
C ARG A 206 23.24 -14.71 22.49
N LEU A 207 23.34 -13.51 23.07
CA LEU A 207 23.53 -13.32 24.52
C LEU A 207 22.37 -13.88 25.37
N GLN A 208 21.18 -13.98 24.81
CA GLN A 208 20.00 -14.54 25.47
C GLN A 208 20.05 -16.08 25.50
N GLU A 209 20.64 -16.71 24.48
CA GLU A 209 20.95 -18.15 24.47
C GLU A 209 22.00 -18.48 25.54
N TYR A 210 23.09 -17.70 25.63
CA TYR A 210 24.09 -17.86 26.69
C TYR A 210 23.51 -17.62 28.09
N LYS A 211 22.57 -16.69 28.27
CA LYS A 211 21.90 -16.49 29.56
C LYS A 211 21.02 -17.69 29.96
N PHE A 212 20.50 -18.44 28.99
CA PHE A 212 19.76 -19.67 29.24
C PHE A 212 20.66 -20.89 29.49
N GLU A 213 21.92 -20.84 29.01
CA GLU A 213 22.89 -21.93 29.20
C GLU A 213 23.73 -21.77 30.48
N ILE A 214 23.89 -20.54 30.99
CA ILE A 214 24.46 -20.33 32.32
C ILE A 214 23.34 -20.56 33.34
N ASN A 215 23.26 -21.79 33.85
CA ASN A 215 22.51 -22.04 35.07
C ASN A 215 23.01 -21.05 36.12
N GLY A 216 22.14 -20.17 36.60
CA GLY A 216 22.49 -19.23 37.64
C GLY A 216 22.96 -19.99 38.89
N PRO A 217 23.78 -19.38 39.77
CA PRO A 217 24.18 -20.00 41.03
C PRO A 217 23.00 -20.26 42.01
N TRP A 218 21.78 -19.94 41.59
CA TRP A 218 20.52 -20.12 42.31
C TRP A 218 19.53 -21.02 41.58
N ASP A 219 19.93 -21.67 40.47
CA ASP A 219 19.06 -22.63 39.81
C ASP A 219 18.93 -23.91 40.64
N GLU A 220 17.71 -24.44 40.72
CA GLU A 220 17.45 -25.66 41.49
C GLU A 220 18.30 -26.82 40.96
N ALA A 221 19.08 -27.43 41.84
CA ALA A 221 19.84 -28.63 41.52
C ALA A 221 18.86 -29.74 41.11
N LYS A 222 18.89 -30.15 39.83
CA LYS A 222 18.25 -31.38 39.41
C LYS A 222 19.01 -32.55 40.02
N LEU A 223 18.50 -33.05 41.15
CA LEU A 223 18.95 -34.30 41.76
C LEU A 223 18.56 -35.45 40.83
N CYS A 224 19.51 -35.88 40.00
CA CYS A 224 19.40 -37.11 39.22
C CYS A 224 19.70 -38.27 40.19
N PHE A 225 18.67 -38.78 40.86
CA PHE A 225 18.77 -40.07 41.52
C PHE A 225 18.56 -41.14 40.46
N ASP A 226 19.64 -41.75 39.98
CA ASP A 226 19.57 -43.07 39.35
C ASP A 226 19.19 -44.07 40.46
N ILE A 227 17.90 -44.37 40.54
CA ILE A 227 17.42 -45.55 41.26
C ILE A 227 17.67 -46.72 40.32
N THR A 228 18.82 -47.35 40.46
CA THR A 228 19.01 -48.73 40.00
C THR A 228 18.14 -49.64 40.88
N ASP A 229 17.11 -50.22 40.27
CA ASP A 229 16.59 -51.54 40.65
C ASP A 229 17.16 -52.58 39.66
#